data_AF-A0A9C6TGG5-F1
#
_entry.id   AF-A0A9C6TGG5-F1
#
_cell.length_a   1.000
_cell.length_b   1.000
_cell.length_c   1.000
_cell.angle_alpha   90.00
_cell.angle_beta   90.00
_cell.angle_gamma   90.00
#
_symmetry.space_group_name_H-M   'P 1'
#
loop_
_entity.id
_entity.type
_entity.pdbx_description
1 polymer ?
#
loop_
_entity_poly.entity_id
_entity_poly.type
_entity_poly.pdbx_seq_one_letter_code
_entity_poly.pdbx_strand_id
1 'polypeptide(L)'
;YVVSRLALNGPSSFSSSSVRAHFEKMIREAQDPVSTALEAADDGTNLKEDVWSRPGCGGGISRILQDGAIWEKAGVNVSVVYSIMPPEAYGATKAAASSDQKPGPFPFFTAGISSVLHSKNPFAPTLQIMIFHPYFGYLHKFAATDCVTLLHSIDAPGAPRQWWFGGGTDLTPAYIFEEDVKHFHNRFEVWDGIT
;
A
#
# COMPACT_ATOMS: atom_id res chain seq x y z
N TYR A 1 13.12 13.79 3.18
CA TYR A 1 13.09 15.27 2.99
C TYR A 1 12.66 15.74 1.59
N VAL A 2 12.80 14.95 0.51
CA VAL A 2 12.45 15.38 -0.86
C VAL A 2 11.04 14.95 -1.31
N VAL A 3 10.55 13.77 -0.90
CA VAL A 3 9.20 13.29 -1.29
C VAL A 3 8.08 13.97 -0.50
N SER A 4 8.33 14.40 0.75
CA SER A 4 7.34 15.17 1.52
C SER A 4 7.08 16.57 0.94
N ARG A 5 8.04 17.18 0.23
CA ARG A 5 7.86 18.53 -0.33
C ARG A 5 7.05 18.58 -1.63
N LEU A 6 7.04 17.50 -2.41
CA LEU A 6 6.25 17.44 -3.65
C LEU A 6 4.75 17.20 -3.40
N ALA A 7 4.38 16.59 -2.26
CA ALA A 7 2.98 16.41 -1.86
C ALA A 7 2.43 17.58 -1.00
N LEU A 8 3.29 18.36 -0.32
CA LEU A 8 2.85 19.41 0.61
C LEU A 8 2.75 20.83 0.00
N ASN A 9 3.24 21.07 -1.22
CA ASN A 9 3.25 22.40 -1.84
C ASN A 9 2.29 22.55 -3.04
N GLY A 10 1.33 21.65 -3.20
CA GLY A 10 0.13 21.94 -4.01
C GLY A 10 -0.76 22.97 -3.29
N PRO A 11 -1.59 23.75 -4.02
CA PRO A 11 -2.45 24.76 -3.40
C PRO A 11 -3.24 24.16 -2.24
N SER A 12 -3.29 24.89 -1.13
CA SER A 12 -3.74 24.52 0.21
C SER A 12 -5.25 24.25 0.34
N SER A 13 -5.87 23.63 -0.67
CA SER A 13 -7.31 23.38 -0.74
C SER A 13 -7.67 21.90 -0.93
N PHE A 14 -6.79 20.98 -0.52
CA PHE A 14 -7.14 19.55 -0.49
C PHE A 14 -7.92 19.24 0.78
N SER A 15 -9.08 18.60 0.64
CA SER A 15 -9.88 18.17 1.78
C SER A 15 -9.12 17.11 2.57
N SER A 16 -8.65 17.47 3.76
CA SER A 16 -8.00 16.57 4.73
C SER A 16 -8.88 15.40 5.18
N SER A 17 -10.14 15.37 4.75
CA SER A 17 -11.17 14.38 5.10
C SER A 17 -11.34 13.23 4.10
N SER A 18 -10.59 13.18 2.98
CA SER A 18 -10.77 12.08 2.02
C SER A 18 -10.25 10.75 2.57
N VAL A 19 -10.94 9.65 2.25
CA VAL A 19 -10.53 8.27 2.62
C VAL A 19 -9.10 7.98 2.15
N ARG A 20 -8.75 8.48 0.96
CA ARG A 20 -7.41 8.40 0.36
C ARG A 20 -6.34 9.03 1.26
N ALA A 21 -6.56 10.27 1.69
CA ALA A 21 -5.61 11.01 2.53
C ALA A 21 -5.48 10.36 3.92
N HIS A 22 -6.60 9.90 4.50
CA HIS A 22 -6.57 9.16 5.76
C HIS A 22 -5.80 7.84 5.64
N PHE A 23 -6.02 7.07 4.58
CA PHE A 23 -5.32 5.80 4.36
C PHE A 23 -3.83 6.01 4.14
N GLU A 24 -3.43 6.98 3.30
CA GLU A 24 -2.02 7.32 3.10
C GLU A 24 -1.33 7.71 4.42
N LYS A 25 -1.98 8.54 5.25
CA LYS A 25 -1.45 8.90 6.56
C LYS A 25 -1.25 7.66 7.43
N MET A 26 -2.28 6.82 7.52
CA MET A 26 -2.29 5.62 8.37
C MET A 26 -1.19 4.61 7.97
N ILE A 27 -0.97 4.33 6.69
CA ILE A 27 0.09 3.40 6.25
C ILE A 27 1.49 3.97 6.50
N ARG A 28 1.69 5.29 6.39
CA ARG A 28 2.98 5.94 6.68
C ARG A 28 3.29 5.88 8.17
N GLU A 29 2.30 6.18 9.02
CA GLU A 29 2.43 6.07 10.46
C GLU A 29 2.61 4.62 10.93
N ALA A 30 2.03 3.64 10.22
CA ALA A 30 2.20 2.22 10.53
C ALA A 30 3.60 1.66 10.19
N GLN A 31 4.33 2.27 9.25
CA GLN A 31 5.66 1.79 8.86
C GLN A 31 6.68 1.90 10.01
N ASP A 32 6.62 2.99 10.79
CA ASP A 32 7.54 3.26 11.90
C ASP A 32 7.50 2.18 12.99
N PRO A 33 6.37 1.88 13.66
CA PRO A 33 6.33 0.89 14.72
C PRO A 33 6.68 -0.52 14.23
N VAL A 34 6.32 -0.88 12.99
CA VAL A 34 6.71 -2.18 12.42
C VAL A 34 8.22 -2.23 12.21
N SER A 35 8.83 -1.15 11.69
CA SER A 35 10.28 -1.08 11.52
C SER A 35 11.00 -1.22 12.87
N THR A 36 10.58 -0.45 13.88
CA THR A 36 11.15 -0.51 15.23
C THR A 36 11.06 -1.92 15.84
N ALA A 37 9.95 -2.62 15.65
CA ALA A 37 9.78 -3.98 16.14
C ALA A 37 10.73 -4.97 15.45
N LEU A 38 10.98 -4.81 14.15
CA LEU A 38 11.92 -5.64 13.41
C LEU A 38 13.37 -5.41 13.83
N GLU A 39 13.78 -4.17 14.03
CA GLU A 39 15.13 -3.81 14.52
C GLU A 39 15.35 -4.36 15.93
N ALA A 40 14.36 -4.20 16.81
CA ALA A 40 14.43 -4.70 18.18
C ALA A 40 14.51 -6.23 18.25
N ALA A 41 13.88 -6.95 17.31
CA ALA A 41 13.98 -8.40 17.19
C ALA A 41 15.33 -8.87 16.63
N ASP A 42 16.12 -7.98 16.02
CA ASP A 42 17.38 -8.28 15.31
C ASP A 42 18.60 -7.64 16.00
N ASP A 43 18.60 -7.65 17.33
CA ASP A 43 19.65 -7.08 18.18
C ASP A 43 19.95 -5.59 17.92
N GLY A 44 18.95 -4.84 17.44
CA GLY A 44 19.07 -3.41 17.14
C GLY A 44 19.70 -3.09 15.79
N THR A 45 19.77 -4.05 14.87
CA THR A 45 20.23 -3.81 13.49
C THR A 45 19.23 -2.91 12.76
N ASN A 46 19.69 -1.74 12.32
CA ASN A 46 18.82 -0.74 11.67
C ASN A 46 18.40 -1.16 10.26
N LEU A 47 17.15 -0.89 9.89
CA LEU A 47 16.71 -0.98 8.49
C LEU A 47 17.36 0.14 7.67
N LYS A 48 17.80 -0.20 6.46
CA LYS A 48 18.21 0.77 5.45
C LYS A 48 16.98 1.35 4.78
N GLU A 49 16.79 2.66 4.93
CA GLU A 49 15.71 3.39 4.25
C GLU A 49 16.14 3.85 2.86
N ASP A 50 15.26 3.62 1.88
CA ASP A 50 15.33 4.18 0.53
C ASP A 50 14.02 4.88 0.20
N VAL A 51 14.12 6.17 -0.13
CA VAL A 51 12.98 7.02 -0.46
C VAL A 51 13.03 7.31 -1.96
N TRP A 52 12.03 6.86 -2.69
CA TRP A 52 12.03 6.87 -4.14
C TRP A 52 10.77 7.50 -4.73
N SER A 53 10.89 7.91 -5.99
CA SER A 53 9.81 8.47 -6.82
C SER A 53 9.85 7.83 -8.20
N ARG A 54 8.70 7.79 -8.90
CA ARG A 54 8.63 7.22 -10.26
C ARG A 54 8.20 8.25 -11.31
N PRO A 55 8.61 8.06 -12.57
CA PRO A 55 7.96 8.69 -13.72
C PRO A 55 6.48 8.33 -13.75
N GLY A 56 5.62 9.30 -14.07
CA GLY A 56 4.17 9.08 -14.06
C GLY A 56 3.54 9.14 -12.67
N CYS A 57 4.19 9.82 -11.70
CA CYS A 57 3.64 10.22 -10.40
C CYS A 57 3.62 9.16 -9.30
N GLY A 58 3.81 9.63 -8.07
CA GLY A 58 3.91 8.81 -6.87
C GLY A 58 5.34 8.39 -6.52
N GLY A 59 5.45 7.48 -5.57
CA GLY A 59 6.70 7.02 -4.99
C GLY A 59 6.47 6.17 -3.75
N GLY A 60 7.52 5.98 -2.97
CA GLY A 60 7.45 5.12 -1.80
C GLY A 60 8.62 5.29 -0.85
N ILE A 61 8.54 4.55 0.25
CA ILE A 61 9.59 4.41 1.25
C ILE A 61 9.80 2.91 1.43
N SER A 62 10.97 2.42 1.09
CA SER A 62 11.39 1.05 1.32
C SER A 62 12.34 1.00 2.49
N ARG A 63 12.04 0.21 3.52
CA ARG A 63 12.96 -0.05 4.63
C ARG A 63 13.32 -1.52 4.60
N ILE A 64 14.60 -1.81 4.43
CA ILE A 64 15.10 -3.17 4.22
C ILE A 64 16.20 -3.49 5.25
N LEU A 65 16.09 -4.65 5.87
CA LEU A 65 17.13 -5.30 6.65
C LEU A 65 17.63 -6.52 5.89
N GLN A 66 18.94 -6.68 5.77
CA GLN A 66 19.58 -7.84 5.13
C GLN A 66 20.72 -8.31 6.00
N ASP A 67 20.92 -9.63 6.02
CA ASP A 67 22.04 -10.28 6.71
C ASP A 67 22.11 -9.98 8.22
N GLY A 68 20.95 -9.80 8.86
CA GLY A 68 20.77 -9.55 10.29
C GLY A 68 21.07 -10.74 11.21
N ALA A 69 20.92 -10.58 12.52
CA ALA A 69 21.16 -11.68 13.46
C ALA A 69 20.09 -12.78 13.37
N ILE A 70 18.82 -12.37 13.29
CA ILE A 70 17.61 -13.18 13.21
C ILE A 70 17.03 -13.16 11.79
N TRP A 71 16.97 -12.00 11.14
CA TRP A 71 16.42 -11.87 9.79
C TRP A 71 17.48 -12.14 8.74
N GLU A 72 17.20 -13.08 7.83
CA GLU A 72 17.98 -13.21 6.60
C GLU A 72 17.70 -11.99 5.72
N LYS A 73 16.40 -11.67 5.59
CA LYS A 73 15.92 -10.48 4.91
C LYS A 73 14.55 -10.09 5.44
N ALA A 74 14.39 -8.83 5.80
CA ALA A 74 13.10 -8.26 6.18
C ALA A 74 12.89 -6.95 5.44
N GLY A 75 11.65 -6.66 5.07
CA GLY A 75 11.34 -5.40 4.41
C GLY A 75 9.96 -4.88 4.76
N VAL A 76 9.85 -3.58 5.02
CA VAL A 76 8.58 -2.87 5.25
C VAL A 76 8.52 -1.72 4.25
N ASN A 77 7.60 -1.82 3.31
CA ASN A 77 7.51 -0.91 2.18
C ASN A 77 6.17 -0.16 2.19
N VAL A 78 6.22 1.15 2.03
CA VAL A 78 5.05 2.00 1.78
C VAL A 78 5.13 2.51 0.35
N SER A 79 4.03 2.41 -0.40
CA SER A 79 3.91 2.95 -1.75
C SER A 79 2.65 3.79 -1.87
N VAL A 80 2.76 4.90 -2.61
CA VAL A 80 1.66 5.80 -2.97
C VAL A 80 1.84 6.17 -4.44
N VAL A 81 0.98 5.64 -5.30
CA VAL A 81 1.10 5.71 -6.74
C VAL A 81 -0.14 6.34 -7.35
N TYR A 82 0.09 7.23 -8.30
CA TYR A 82 -0.93 7.79 -9.17
C TYR A 82 -0.58 7.39 -10.59
N SER A 83 -1.57 7.08 -11.42
CA SER A 83 -1.34 6.73 -12.83
C SER A 83 -2.61 6.93 -13.63
N ILE A 84 -2.50 6.70 -14.93
CA ILE A 84 -3.63 6.41 -15.81
C ILE A 84 -3.66 4.90 -16.01
N MET A 85 -4.83 4.29 -15.87
CA MET A 85 -5.03 2.87 -16.13
C MET A 85 -4.80 2.56 -17.62
N PRO A 86 -3.94 1.58 -17.95
CA PRO A 86 -3.84 1.08 -19.32
C PRO A 86 -5.18 0.52 -19.79
N PRO A 87 -5.56 0.69 -21.06
CA PRO A 87 -6.80 0.14 -21.59
C PRO A 87 -6.97 -1.38 -21.40
N GLU A 88 -5.87 -2.16 -21.41
CA GLU A 88 -5.94 -3.62 -21.20
C GLU A 88 -6.29 -4.01 -19.75
N ALA A 89 -5.86 -3.22 -18.76
CA ALA A 89 -6.11 -3.50 -17.34
C ALA A 89 -7.58 -3.31 -16.94
N TYR A 90 -8.35 -2.57 -17.74
CA TYR A 90 -9.80 -2.38 -17.56
C TYR A 90 -10.59 -3.69 -17.67
N GLY A 91 -10.10 -4.65 -18.47
CA GLY A 91 -10.77 -5.95 -18.65
C GLY A 91 -10.77 -6.81 -17.38
N ALA A 92 -9.75 -6.69 -16.53
CA ALA A 92 -9.60 -7.48 -15.32
C ALA A 92 -10.42 -6.92 -14.14
N THR A 93 -10.82 -5.64 -14.18
CA THR A 93 -11.67 -5.00 -13.15
C THR A 93 -13.17 -5.15 -13.43
N LYS A 94 -13.55 -5.86 -14.51
CA LYS A 94 -14.93 -5.99 -15.01
C LYS A 94 -15.92 -6.76 -14.13
N ALA A 95 -15.54 -7.23 -12.95
CA ALA A 95 -16.52 -7.77 -12.01
C ALA A 95 -17.53 -6.69 -11.52
N ALA A 96 -17.27 -5.39 -11.73
CA ALA A 96 -18.08 -4.30 -11.19
C ALA A 96 -18.51 -3.19 -12.20
N ALA A 97 -18.30 -3.35 -13.51
CA ALA A 97 -18.61 -2.30 -14.50
C ALA A 97 -19.83 -2.64 -15.35
N SER A 98 -20.87 -1.80 -15.27
CA SER A 98 -22.03 -1.84 -16.18
C SER A 98 -21.61 -1.59 -17.63
N SER A 99 -22.33 -2.23 -18.56
CA SER A 99 -21.97 -2.42 -19.97
C SER A 99 -21.89 -1.17 -20.86
N ASP A 100 -22.15 0.04 -20.34
CA ASP A 100 -22.38 1.24 -21.15
C ASP A 100 -21.26 2.31 -21.10
N GLN A 101 -20.15 2.07 -20.40
CA GLN A 101 -19.05 3.04 -20.36
C GLN A 101 -18.04 2.82 -21.50
N LYS A 102 -17.90 3.84 -22.35
CA LYS A 102 -16.84 3.90 -23.37
C LYS A 102 -15.46 3.94 -22.70
N PRO A 103 -14.45 3.21 -23.24
CA PRO A 103 -13.10 3.19 -22.69
C PRO A 103 -12.41 4.53 -22.92
N GLY A 104 -12.08 5.22 -21.83
CA GLY A 104 -11.22 6.41 -21.82
C GLY A 104 -10.09 6.24 -20.79
N PRO A 105 -9.09 7.14 -20.72
CA PRO A 105 -8.07 7.08 -19.69
C PRO A 105 -8.70 7.27 -18.31
N PHE A 106 -8.61 6.26 -17.44
CA PHE A 106 -9.11 6.32 -16.07
C PHE A 106 -7.96 6.68 -15.11
N PRO A 107 -8.04 7.79 -14.35
CA PRO A 107 -7.12 8.02 -13.26
C PRO A 107 -7.22 6.91 -12.24
N PHE A 108 -6.05 6.43 -11.86
CA PHE A 108 -5.86 5.39 -10.89
C PHE A 108 -4.99 5.92 -9.76
N PHE A 109 -5.42 5.64 -8.54
CA PHE A 109 -4.62 5.78 -7.35
C PHE A 109 -4.51 4.43 -6.66
N THR A 110 -3.34 4.15 -6.11
CA THR A 110 -3.19 3.09 -5.13
C THR A 110 -2.18 3.50 -4.08
N ALA A 111 -2.49 3.18 -2.85
CA ALA A 111 -1.52 3.24 -1.78
C ALA A 111 -1.56 1.94 -0.98
N GLY A 112 -0.45 1.59 -0.35
CA GLY A 112 -0.38 0.40 0.48
C GLY A 112 0.89 0.33 1.31
N ILE A 113 0.82 -0.48 2.37
CA ILE A 113 1.97 -0.96 3.12
C ILE A 113 2.06 -2.47 2.94
N SER A 114 3.27 -2.97 2.72
CA SER A 114 3.57 -4.39 2.59
C SER A 114 4.81 -4.73 3.39
N SER A 115 4.83 -5.91 3.99
CA SER A 115 6.02 -6.44 4.65
C SER A 115 6.21 -7.91 4.33
N VAL A 116 7.46 -8.31 4.13
CA VAL A 116 7.87 -9.72 3.97
C VAL A 116 9.09 -9.94 4.85
N LEU A 117 9.02 -10.98 5.68
CA LEU A 117 10.01 -11.29 6.70
C LEU A 117 10.53 -12.72 6.51
N HIS A 118 11.80 -12.86 6.22
CA HIS A 118 12.52 -14.13 6.13
C HIS A 118 13.51 -14.24 7.29
N SER A 119 13.27 -15.20 8.17
CA SER A 119 14.15 -15.59 9.28
C SER A 119 15.32 -16.44 8.79
N LYS A 120 16.48 -16.31 9.44
CA LYS A 120 17.62 -17.23 9.25
C LYS A 120 17.34 -18.61 9.84
N ASN A 121 16.59 -18.66 10.94
CA ASN A 121 16.24 -19.90 11.61
C ASN A 121 15.09 -20.59 10.86
N PRO A 122 15.28 -21.80 10.30
CA PRO A 122 14.22 -22.50 9.56
C PRO A 122 13.04 -22.94 10.43
N PHE A 123 13.19 -22.94 11.75
CA PHE A 123 12.09 -23.18 12.68
C PHE A 123 11.23 -21.93 12.93
N ALA A 124 11.72 -20.74 12.57
CA ALA A 124 10.91 -19.53 12.55
C ALA A 124 10.27 -19.38 11.15
N PRO A 125 8.95 -19.15 11.05
CA PRO A 125 8.26 -19.06 9.76
C PRO A 125 8.56 -17.74 9.02
N THR A 126 8.42 -17.78 7.70
CA THR A 126 8.29 -16.55 6.91
C THR A 126 6.91 -15.93 7.14
N LEU A 127 6.84 -14.61 7.23
CA LEU A 127 5.58 -13.88 7.38
C LEU A 127 5.44 -12.83 6.29
N GLN A 128 4.23 -12.73 5.74
CA GLN A 128 3.86 -11.70 4.80
C GLN A 128 2.61 -10.97 5.28
N ILE A 129 2.58 -9.66 5.08
CA ILE A 129 1.40 -8.83 5.30
C ILE A 129 1.33 -7.75 4.22
N MET A 130 0.14 -7.49 3.72
CA MET A 130 -0.11 -6.39 2.80
C MET A 130 -1.49 -5.82 3.04
N ILE A 131 -1.60 -4.49 3.06
CA ILE A 131 -2.88 -3.79 2.95
C ILE A 131 -2.74 -2.69 1.90
N PHE A 132 -3.76 -2.55 1.06
CA PHE A 132 -3.75 -1.60 -0.05
C PHE A 132 -5.15 -1.04 -0.31
N HIS A 133 -5.17 0.18 -0.82
CA HIS A 133 -6.39 0.93 -1.14
C HIS A 133 -6.31 1.42 -2.57
N PRO A 134 -6.85 0.66 -3.54
CA PRO A 134 -6.97 1.11 -4.92
C PRO A 134 -8.22 1.96 -5.09
N TYR A 135 -8.11 2.95 -5.98
CA TYR A 135 -9.12 3.94 -6.26
C TYR A 135 -9.12 4.30 -7.75
N PHE A 136 -10.31 4.43 -8.32
CA PHE A 136 -10.53 4.69 -9.73
C PHE A 136 -11.50 5.85 -9.89
N GLY A 137 -11.09 6.86 -10.66
CA GLY A 137 -11.96 7.98 -11.04
C GLY A 137 -12.38 7.89 -12.50
N TYR A 138 -13.51 8.49 -12.85
CA TYR A 138 -13.90 8.69 -14.24
C TYR A 138 -13.52 10.10 -14.71
N LEU A 139 -12.68 10.21 -15.75
CA LEU A 139 -12.44 11.47 -16.45
C LEU A 139 -13.41 11.63 -17.61
N HIS A 140 -14.38 12.54 -17.48
CA HIS A 140 -15.34 12.77 -18.55
C HIS A 140 -14.82 13.65 -19.70
N LYS A 141 -13.78 14.48 -19.50
CA LYS A 141 -13.42 15.52 -20.50
C LYS A 141 -11.95 15.96 -20.62
N PHE A 142 -11.02 15.52 -19.75
CA PHE A 142 -9.64 15.99 -19.80
C PHE A 142 -8.68 14.81 -19.72
N ALA A 143 -7.73 14.70 -20.65
CA ALA A 143 -6.58 13.82 -20.48
C ALA A 143 -5.65 14.47 -19.45
N ALA A 144 -5.52 13.88 -18.27
CA ALA A 144 -4.53 14.35 -17.31
C ALA A 144 -3.13 14.11 -17.90
N THR A 145 -2.34 15.17 -18.03
CA THR A 145 -0.98 15.11 -18.62
C THR A 145 0.13 15.24 -17.58
N ASP A 146 -0.23 15.56 -16.33
CA ASP A 146 0.69 15.74 -15.21
C ASP A 146 0.11 15.24 -13.88
N CYS A 147 0.97 15.19 -12.85
CA CYS A 147 0.63 14.68 -11.52
C CYS A 147 -0.41 15.50 -10.79
N VAL A 148 -0.38 16.82 -10.97
CA VAL A 148 -1.29 17.74 -10.26
C VAL A 148 -2.70 17.57 -10.80
N THR A 149 -2.83 17.45 -12.12
CA THR A 149 -4.09 17.23 -12.82
C THR A 149 -4.66 15.84 -12.48
N LEU A 150 -3.81 14.80 -12.38
CA LEU A 150 -4.25 13.48 -11.91
C LEU A 150 -4.80 13.55 -10.48
N LEU A 151 -4.08 14.20 -9.56
CA LEU A 151 -4.52 14.35 -8.18
C LEU A 151 -5.84 15.12 -8.07
N HIS A 152 -5.97 16.25 -8.79
CA HIS A 152 -7.18 17.06 -8.81
C HIS A 152 -8.39 16.31 -9.38
N SER A 153 -8.16 15.46 -10.39
CA SER A 153 -9.24 14.68 -11.01
C SER A 153 -9.83 13.61 -10.08
N ILE A 154 -9.00 13.01 -9.23
CA ILE A 154 -9.40 11.96 -8.28
C ILE A 154 -10.31 12.57 -7.20
N ASP A 155 -9.96 13.75 -6.66
CA ASP A 155 -10.71 14.38 -5.57
C ASP A 155 -11.84 15.32 -6.04
N ALA A 156 -12.07 15.48 -7.35
CA ALA A 156 -13.10 16.36 -7.90
C ALA A 156 -14.52 16.07 -7.35
N PRO A 157 -15.25 17.08 -6.83
CA PRO A 157 -16.62 16.90 -6.34
C PRO A 157 -17.56 16.31 -7.40
N GLY A 158 -18.33 15.28 -7.03
CA GLY A 158 -19.30 14.64 -7.94
C GLY A 158 -18.70 13.69 -8.97
N ALA A 159 -17.38 13.43 -8.98
CA ALA A 159 -16.78 12.43 -9.85
C ALA A 159 -17.29 11.01 -9.50
N PRO A 160 -17.71 10.20 -10.49
CA PRO A 160 -17.97 8.78 -10.28
C PRO A 160 -16.69 8.07 -9.85
N ARG A 161 -16.76 7.28 -8.78
CA ARG A 161 -15.60 6.67 -8.12
C ARG A 161 -15.88 5.22 -7.78
N GLN A 162 -14.90 4.36 -8.02
CA GLN A 162 -14.87 2.99 -7.52
C GLN A 162 -13.62 2.82 -6.65
N TRP A 163 -13.78 2.21 -5.49
CA TRP A 163 -12.68 1.94 -4.58
C TRP A 163 -13.04 0.75 -3.69
N TRP A 164 -12.01 0.09 -3.17
CA TRP A 164 -12.15 -0.96 -2.16
C TRP A 164 -10.91 -0.93 -1.26
N PHE A 165 -10.90 -1.76 -0.23
CA PHE A 165 -9.68 -2.12 0.48
C PHE A 165 -9.33 -3.56 0.13
N GLY A 166 -8.05 -3.84 -0.03
CA GLY A 166 -7.54 -5.19 -0.17
C GLY A 166 -6.42 -5.40 0.83
N GLY A 167 -6.19 -6.64 1.19
CA GLY A 167 -5.09 -6.99 2.06
C GLY A 167 -5.23 -8.38 2.66
N GLY A 168 -4.27 -8.71 3.50
CA GLY A 168 -4.18 -9.98 4.18
C GLY A 168 -2.82 -10.15 4.83
N THR A 169 -2.70 -11.21 5.60
CA THR A 169 -1.45 -11.68 6.15
C THR A 169 -1.44 -13.19 6.10
N ASP A 170 -0.27 -13.76 5.87
CA ASP A 170 -0.07 -15.19 5.79
C ASP A 170 1.24 -15.59 6.47
N LEU A 171 1.27 -16.85 6.91
CA LEU A 171 2.39 -17.48 7.58
C LEU A 171 2.87 -18.65 6.71
N THR A 172 4.14 -18.65 6.37
CA THR A 172 4.78 -19.69 5.54
C THR A 172 5.88 -20.39 6.34
N PRO A 173 5.54 -21.41 7.17
CA PRO A 173 6.51 -22.19 7.91
C PRO A 173 7.27 -23.18 7.01
N ALA A 174 8.58 -23.35 7.25
CA ALA A 174 9.32 -24.49 6.70
C ALA A 174 9.06 -25.77 7.52
N TYR A 175 8.92 -25.63 8.84
CA TYR A 175 8.47 -26.67 9.76
C TYR A 175 7.21 -26.22 10.47
N ILE A 176 6.19 -27.06 10.49
CA ILE A 176 4.89 -26.73 11.08
C ILE A 176 4.94 -27.00 12.59
N PHE A 177 4.69 -25.95 13.37
CA PHE A 177 4.38 -26.03 14.80
C PHE A 177 2.92 -25.63 15.01
N GLU A 178 2.12 -26.52 15.58
CA GLU A 178 0.69 -26.27 15.76
C GLU A 178 0.41 -25.05 16.63
N GLU A 179 1.28 -24.81 17.63
CA GLU A 179 1.18 -23.69 18.55
C GLU A 179 1.32 -22.36 17.82
N ASP A 180 2.26 -22.26 16.86
CA ASP A 180 2.48 -21.06 16.06
C ASP A 180 1.32 -20.78 15.11
N VAL A 181 0.75 -21.83 14.51
CA VAL A 181 -0.44 -21.73 13.64
C VAL A 181 -1.63 -21.22 14.45
N LYS A 182 -1.90 -21.83 15.61
CA LYS A 182 -2.99 -21.39 16.53
C LYS A 182 -2.76 -19.96 17.00
N HIS A 183 -1.52 -19.62 17.39
CA HIS A 183 -1.17 -18.26 17.80
C HIS A 183 -1.44 -17.26 16.69
N PHE A 184 -0.98 -17.54 15.46
CA PHE A 184 -1.18 -16.67 14.30
C PHE A 184 -2.68 -16.44 14.06
N HIS A 185 -3.47 -17.50 13.93
CA HIS A 185 -4.92 -17.37 13.69
C HIS A 185 -5.65 -16.61 14.82
N ASN A 186 -5.37 -16.92 16.09
CA ASN A 186 -6.00 -16.26 17.23
C ASN A 186 -5.70 -14.75 17.29
N ARG A 187 -4.56 -14.30 16.74
CA ARG A 187 -4.21 -12.87 16.68
C ARG A 187 -5.01 -12.11 15.61
N PHE A 188 -5.53 -12.81 14.61
CA PHE A 188 -6.26 -12.22 13.47
C PHE A 188 -7.76 -12.56 13.46
N GLU A 189 -8.28 -13.31 14.44
CA GLU A 189 -9.71 -13.59 14.69
C GLU A 189 -10.58 -12.34 15.01
N VAL A 190 -10.13 -11.13 14.67
CA VAL A 190 -10.88 -9.88 14.87
C VAL A 190 -12.05 -9.72 13.88
N TRP A 191 -12.28 -10.69 12.98
CA TRP A 191 -13.27 -10.63 11.90
C TRP A 191 -14.59 -11.39 12.18
N ASP A 192 -14.88 -11.80 13.41
CA ASP A 192 -16.15 -12.46 13.77
C ASP A 192 -17.31 -11.48 14.06
N GLY A 193 -17.12 -10.17 13.81
CA GLY A 193 -18.07 -9.11 14.15
C GLY A 193 -18.86 -8.49 12.99
N ILE A 194 -18.75 -9.02 11.77
CA ILE A 194 -19.50 -8.52 10.59
C ILE A 194 -20.31 -9.68 9.98
N THR A 195 -21.42 -10.02 10.63
CA THR A 195 -22.56 -10.75 10.06
C THR A 195 -23.84 -10.07 10.48
#